data_AF-A0A3B0C0A2-F1
#
_entry.id   AF-A0A3B0C0A2-F1
#
_cell.length_a   1.000
_cell.length_b   1.000
_cell.length_c   1.000
_cell.angle_alpha   90.00
_cell.angle_beta   90.00
_cell.angle_gamma   90.00
#
_symmetry.space_group_name_H-M   'P 1'
#
loop_
_entity.id
_entity.type
_entity.pdbx_description
1 polymer ?
#
loop_
_entity_poly.entity_id
_entity_poly.type
_entity_poly.pdbx_seq_one_letter_code
_entity_poly.pdbx_strand_id
1 'polypeptide(L)'
;MKRVYVLLFSLLPIIIVSCGKNDNGGGIQKVEGFGQNNPEVPDAVSYDLNADSVDDFQIDYGMGVWDGIDASGLFISGDLKSLDDSTVLVRNNEDLSVQILFNRPQDTIWSAPKQPDKWNDDGSVTIAEITQAADGIWPDEWTVNSEFNSNPYYLGIRVKENEDFLVGWIKLEINKTNGKIKFEQYRLTADEYIVIPE
;
A
#
# COMPACT_ATOMS: atom_id res chain seq x y z
N MET A 1 40.51 -34.08 46.76
CA MET A 1 39.69 -32.89 47.04
C MET A 1 39.22 -32.30 45.71
N LYS A 2 37.93 -32.43 45.38
CA LYS A 2 37.35 -31.91 44.12
C LYS A 2 36.92 -30.45 44.35
N ARG A 3 37.40 -29.52 43.52
CA ARG A 3 36.95 -28.12 43.53
C ARG A 3 35.71 -28.02 42.65
N VAL A 4 34.60 -27.59 43.25
CA VAL A 4 33.34 -27.28 42.56
C VAL A 4 33.38 -25.79 42.22
N TYR A 5 33.31 -25.44 40.93
CA TYR A 5 33.17 -24.07 40.48
C TYR A 5 31.67 -23.75 40.37
N VAL A 6 31.20 -22.83 41.20
CA VAL A 6 29.84 -22.27 41.13
C VAL A 6 29.89 -21.10 40.16
N LEU A 7 29.32 -21.27 38.97
CA LEU A 7 29.11 -20.21 38.00
C LEU A 7 27.88 -19.39 38.42
N LEU A 8 28.13 -18.19 38.93
CA LEU A 8 27.12 -17.20 39.24
C LEU A 8 26.69 -16.50 37.94
N PHE A 9 25.58 -16.93 37.33
CA PHE A 9 24.95 -16.19 36.24
C PHE A 9 24.23 -14.98 36.83
N SER A 10 24.81 -13.79 36.68
CA SER A 10 24.14 -12.53 37.00
C SER A 10 23.05 -12.26 35.96
N LEU A 11 21.80 -12.36 36.38
CA LEU A 11 20.63 -11.87 35.63
C LEU A 11 20.71 -10.33 35.54
N LEU A 12 21.15 -9.82 34.39
CA LEU A 12 20.93 -8.43 34.00
C LEU A 12 19.45 -8.25 33.62
N PRO A 13 18.71 -7.33 34.26
CA PRO A 13 17.41 -6.94 33.75
C PRO A 13 17.62 -6.17 32.45
N ILE A 14 17.23 -6.77 31.32
CA ILE A 14 17.09 -6.06 30.06
C ILE A 14 15.88 -5.13 30.22
N ILE A 15 16.14 -3.86 30.48
CA ILE A 15 15.14 -2.80 30.41
C ILE A 15 14.85 -2.60 28.92
N ILE A 16 13.85 -3.29 28.39
CA ILE A 16 13.27 -2.97 27.09
C ILE A 16 12.54 -1.64 27.29
N VAL A 17 13.19 -0.54 26.92
CA VAL A 17 12.52 0.75 26.76
C VAL A 17 11.63 0.60 25.53
N SER A 18 10.36 0.28 25.79
CA SER A 18 9.30 0.44 24.81
C SER A 18 9.19 1.94 24.51
N CYS A 19 9.82 2.38 23.42
CA CYS A 19 9.46 3.65 22.80
C CYS A 19 8.05 3.47 22.25
N GLY A 20 7.06 3.94 23.02
CA GLY A 20 5.72 4.16 22.52
C GLY A 20 5.84 5.01 21.26
N LYS A 21 5.53 4.39 20.11
CA LYS A 21 5.25 5.11 18.88
C LYS A 21 4.13 6.09 19.25
N ASN A 22 4.42 7.39 19.18
CA ASN A 22 3.40 8.41 19.40
C ASN A 22 2.33 8.16 18.35
N ASP A 23 1.18 7.64 18.79
CA ASP A 23 -0.06 7.69 18.03
C ASP A 23 -0.43 9.17 17.89
N ASN A 24 0.17 9.82 16.89
CA ASN A 24 -0.40 11.01 16.31
C ASN A 24 -1.73 10.55 15.72
N GLY A 25 -2.78 10.70 16.52
CA GLY A 25 -4.14 10.40 16.13
C GLY A 25 -4.42 11.05 14.78
N GLY A 26 -4.50 10.21 13.75
CA GLY A 26 -4.90 10.56 12.42
C GLY A 26 -6.27 11.21 12.47
N GLY A 27 -6.27 12.52 12.24
CA GLY A 27 -7.46 13.35 12.24
C GLY A 27 -7.85 13.61 10.80
N ILE A 28 -9.03 13.11 10.43
CA ILE A 28 -9.69 13.35 9.15
C ILE A 28 -9.67 14.84 8.81
N GLN A 29 -9.05 15.21 7.69
CA GLN A 29 -9.06 16.58 7.20
C GLN A 29 -10.32 16.83 6.36
N LYS A 30 -11.17 17.75 6.83
CA LYS A 30 -12.26 18.28 6.00
C LYS A 30 -11.71 19.37 5.10
N VAL A 31 -11.88 19.22 3.80
CA VAL A 31 -11.50 20.23 2.82
C VAL A 31 -12.56 21.33 2.85
N GLU A 32 -12.20 22.51 3.36
CA GLU A 32 -13.09 23.68 3.41
C GLU A 32 -13.20 24.33 2.03
N GLY A 33 -14.43 24.55 1.52
CA GLY A 33 -14.64 25.44 0.36
C GLY A 33 -15.76 25.11 -0.62
N PHE A 34 -16.33 23.91 -0.63
CA PHE A 34 -17.31 23.50 -1.65
C PHE A 34 -18.36 22.52 -1.09
N GLY A 35 -19.66 22.77 -1.30
CA GLY A 35 -20.77 21.81 -1.11
C GLY A 35 -21.04 21.28 0.31
N GLN A 36 -22.28 20.81 0.58
CA GLN A 36 -22.67 20.28 1.90
C GLN A 36 -22.21 18.83 2.18
N ASN A 37 -21.52 18.15 1.26
CA ASN A 37 -21.17 16.72 1.39
C ASN A 37 -19.76 16.40 0.85
N ASN A 38 -18.70 17.07 1.35
CA ASN A 38 -17.35 16.67 0.98
C ASN A 38 -16.99 15.33 1.63
N PRO A 39 -16.40 14.37 0.88
CA PRO A 39 -15.94 13.11 1.43
C PRO A 39 -14.82 13.39 2.44
N GLU A 40 -14.81 12.60 3.50
CA GLU A 40 -13.73 12.57 4.46
C GLU A 40 -12.50 11.96 3.79
N VAL A 41 -11.36 12.65 3.86
CA VAL A 41 -10.08 12.16 3.31
C VAL A 41 -9.31 11.45 4.42
N PRO A 42 -8.96 10.17 4.27
CA PRO A 42 -8.14 9.47 5.25
C PRO A 42 -6.73 10.06 5.33
N ASP A 43 -6.08 9.90 6.50
CA ASP A 43 -4.67 10.25 6.63
C ASP A 43 -3.76 9.29 5.87
N ALA A 44 -2.60 9.80 5.47
CA ALA A 44 -1.53 8.98 4.92
C ALA A 44 -0.97 8.00 5.96
N VAL A 45 -0.57 6.82 5.52
CA VAL A 45 0.00 5.76 6.36
C VAL A 45 1.19 5.12 5.65
N SER A 46 2.33 5.06 6.33
CA SER A 46 3.53 4.35 5.85
C SER A 46 3.67 2.95 6.44
N TYR A 47 4.37 2.09 5.70
CA TYR A 47 4.61 0.69 6.02
C TYR A 47 6.07 0.32 5.76
N ASP A 48 6.75 -0.12 6.82
CA ASP A 48 8.01 -0.85 6.79
C ASP A 48 7.67 -2.36 6.81
N LEU A 49 7.91 -3.05 5.70
CA LEU A 49 7.54 -4.44 5.48
C LEU A 49 8.68 -5.42 5.80
N ASN A 50 9.94 -5.00 5.62
CA ASN A 50 11.14 -5.81 5.87
C ASN A 50 11.70 -5.65 7.30
N ALA A 51 11.14 -4.73 8.10
CA ALA A 51 11.53 -4.39 9.47
C ALA A 51 12.96 -3.83 9.61
N ASP A 52 13.47 -3.14 8.59
CA ASP A 52 14.78 -2.47 8.61
C ASP A 52 14.74 -1.03 9.16
N SER A 53 13.56 -0.57 9.61
CA SER A 53 13.28 0.79 10.10
C SER A 53 13.20 1.87 9.01
N VAL A 54 13.13 1.49 7.74
CA VAL A 54 12.82 2.35 6.59
C VAL A 54 11.43 2.00 6.07
N ASP A 55 10.62 3.00 5.79
CA ASP A 55 9.31 2.75 5.19
C ASP A 55 9.47 2.36 3.71
N ASP A 56 8.85 1.24 3.30
CA ASP A 56 8.89 0.70 1.94
C ASP A 56 7.75 1.24 1.06
N PHE A 57 6.61 1.51 1.69
CA PHE A 57 5.42 1.97 0.99
C PHE A 57 4.66 2.99 1.83
N GLN A 58 3.90 3.85 1.14
CA GLN A 58 2.97 4.77 1.76
C GLN A 58 1.65 4.77 0.98
N ILE A 59 0.55 4.65 1.71
CA ILE A 59 -0.76 5.04 1.20
C ILE A 59 -0.92 6.53 1.45
N ASP A 60 -1.12 7.30 0.40
CA ASP A 60 -1.35 8.74 0.47
C ASP A 60 -2.63 9.11 -0.28
N TYR A 61 -3.21 10.26 0.07
CA TYR A 61 -4.46 10.73 -0.52
C TYR A 61 -4.29 12.10 -1.13
N GLY A 62 -4.62 12.22 -2.41
CA GLY A 62 -4.47 13.44 -3.18
C GLY A 62 -5.80 13.96 -3.69
N MET A 63 -6.00 15.29 -3.68
CA MET A 63 -7.10 15.92 -4.40
C MET A 63 -6.59 16.49 -5.71
N GLY A 64 -7.33 16.24 -6.79
CA GLY A 64 -7.05 16.78 -8.11
C GLY A 64 -8.27 17.39 -8.76
N VAL A 65 -8.04 18.01 -9.91
CA VAL A 65 -9.08 18.49 -10.82
C VAL A 65 -9.01 17.63 -12.07
N TRP A 66 -10.15 17.12 -12.53
CA TRP A 66 -10.26 16.51 -13.84
C TRP A 66 -10.98 17.48 -14.76
N ASP A 67 -10.50 17.59 -16.00
CA ASP A 67 -11.06 18.45 -17.04
C ASP A 67 -11.41 17.58 -18.25
N GLY A 68 -12.70 17.26 -18.38
CA GLY A 68 -13.23 16.47 -19.48
C GLY A 68 -14.00 17.31 -20.50
N ILE A 69 -14.35 16.69 -21.62
CA ILE A 69 -14.96 17.38 -22.79
C ILE A 69 -16.26 18.15 -22.43
N ASP A 70 -17.04 17.66 -21.46
CA ASP A 70 -18.35 18.21 -21.10
C ASP A 70 -18.47 18.70 -19.65
N ALA A 71 -17.44 18.47 -18.81
CA ALA A 71 -17.44 18.88 -17.41
C ALA A 71 -16.01 18.89 -16.85
N SER A 72 -15.78 19.82 -15.92
CA SER A 72 -14.64 19.79 -15.01
C SER A 72 -15.14 19.49 -13.60
N GLY A 73 -14.41 18.68 -12.85
CA GLY A 73 -14.77 18.37 -11.47
C GLY A 73 -13.56 18.08 -10.61
N LEU A 74 -13.82 17.83 -9.34
CA LEU A 74 -12.80 17.37 -8.40
C LEU A 74 -12.75 15.85 -8.38
N PHE A 75 -11.59 15.30 -8.05
CA PHE A 75 -11.45 13.91 -7.66
C PHE A 75 -10.53 13.80 -6.45
N ILE A 76 -10.65 12.71 -5.71
CA ILE A 76 -9.71 12.32 -4.67
C ILE A 76 -9.21 10.93 -4.99
N SER A 77 -7.89 10.75 -5.01
CA SER A 77 -7.23 9.47 -5.21
C SER A 77 -6.65 8.95 -3.90
N GLY A 78 -6.70 7.64 -3.70
CA GLY A 78 -5.91 6.90 -2.74
C GLY A 78 -4.82 6.17 -3.50
N ASP A 79 -3.58 6.62 -3.31
CA ASP A 79 -2.42 6.19 -4.08
C ASP A 79 -1.47 5.36 -3.21
N LEU A 80 -0.94 4.29 -3.78
CA LEU A 80 0.18 3.53 -3.22
C LEU A 80 1.48 4.07 -3.79
N LYS A 81 2.25 4.73 -2.94
CA LYS A 81 3.60 5.22 -3.23
C LYS A 81 4.63 4.20 -2.77
N SER A 82 5.54 3.88 -3.66
CA SER A 82 6.75 3.13 -3.40
C SER A 82 7.84 4.03 -2.84
N LEU A 83 8.55 3.54 -1.83
CA LEU A 83 9.65 4.20 -1.14
C LEU A 83 10.87 3.27 -1.13
N ASP A 84 12.06 3.83 -0.88
CA ASP A 84 13.35 3.09 -0.80
C ASP A 84 13.59 2.03 -1.90
N ASP A 85 13.36 2.41 -3.17
CA ASP A 85 13.45 1.53 -4.35
C ASP A 85 12.52 0.29 -4.33
N SER A 86 11.59 0.20 -3.38
CA SER A 86 10.50 -0.76 -3.45
C SER A 86 9.64 -0.49 -4.69
N THR A 87 8.95 -1.49 -5.20
CA THR A 87 8.14 -1.37 -6.42
C THR A 87 6.91 -2.26 -6.35
N VAL A 88 5.84 -1.84 -7.00
CA VAL A 88 4.61 -2.62 -7.16
C VAL A 88 4.57 -3.27 -8.54
N LEU A 89 4.02 -4.49 -8.61
CA LEU A 89 3.81 -5.19 -9.87
C LEU A 89 2.64 -4.55 -10.61
N VAL A 90 2.87 -4.17 -11.85
CA VAL A 90 1.87 -3.52 -12.71
C VAL A 90 1.80 -4.22 -14.06
N ARG A 91 0.71 -3.99 -14.76
CA ARG A 91 0.56 -4.43 -16.15
C ARG A 91 0.82 -3.25 -17.08
N ASN A 92 1.75 -3.44 -18.02
CA ASN A 92 1.93 -2.51 -19.11
C ASN A 92 0.85 -2.79 -20.17
N ASN A 93 -0.05 -1.84 -20.40
CA ASN A 93 -1.00 -1.93 -21.49
C ASN A 93 -0.51 -0.98 -22.60
N GLU A 94 -0.31 -1.49 -23.82
CA GLU A 94 0.29 -0.70 -24.92
C GLU A 94 -0.54 0.55 -25.27
N ASP A 95 -1.84 0.53 -24.95
CA ASP A 95 -2.80 1.60 -25.28
C ASP A 95 -3.19 2.48 -24.07
N LEU A 96 -2.74 2.15 -22.85
CA LEU A 96 -3.10 2.87 -21.62
C LEU A 96 -1.87 3.17 -20.75
N SER A 97 -2.01 4.11 -19.82
CA SER A 97 -1.04 4.29 -18.74
C SER A 97 -0.90 3.00 -17.92
N VAL A 98 0.17 2.92 -17.11
CA VAL A 98 0.42 1.83 -16.17
C VAL A 98 -0.82 1.52 -15.35
N GLN A 99 -1.28 0.26 -15.38
CA GLN A 99 -2.40 -0.21 -14.58
C GLN A 99 -1.93 -1.06 -13.42
N ILE A 100 -2.55 -0.84 -12.27
CA ILE A 100 -2.34 -1.72 -11.12
C ILE A 100 -2.86 -3.13 -11.42
N LEU A 101 -2.07 -4.13 -11.06
CA LEU A 101 -2.43 -5.53 -11.25
C LEU A 101 -2.93 -6.11 -9.93
N PHE A 102 -4.24 -6.26 -9.79
CA PHE A 102 -4.80 -7.04 -8.70
C PHE A 102 -4.74 -8.54 -9.02
N ASN A 103 -3.85 -9.24 -8.32
CA ASN A 103 -3.68 -10.68 -8.41
C ASN A 103 -4.80 -11.45 -7.69
N ARG A 104 -4.94 -12.72 -8.04
CA ARG A 104 -5.90 -13.67 -7.45
C ARG A 104 -5.17 -14.67 -6.54
N PRO A 105 -5.88 -15.29 -5.60
CA PRO A 105 -5.41 -16.52 -4.97
C PRO A 105 -4.84 -17.49 -6.01
N GLN A 106 -3.75 -18.17 -5.65
CA GLN A 106 -2.97 -19.08 -6.52
C GLN A 106 -2.18 -18.43 -7.67
N ASP A 107 -2.26 -17.11 -7.89
CA ASP A 107 -1.33 -16.46 -8.80
C ASP A 107 0.10 -16.54 -8.26
N THR A 108 1.06 -16.60 -9.17
CA THR A 108 2.49 -16.61 -8.86
C THR A 108 3.12 -15.27 -9.22
N ILE A 109 3.75 -14.63 -8.25
CA ILE A 109 4.50 -13.40 -8.44
C ILE A 109 5.98 -13.77 -8.56
N TRP A 110 6.59 -13.37 -9.67
CA TRP A 110 7.98 -13.67 -9.99
C TRP A 110 8.85 -12.43 -9.76
N SER A 111 10.03 -12.63 -9.17
CA SER A 111 11.08 -11.60 -9.07
C SER A 111 11.44 -10.99 -10.43
N ALA A 112 11.42 -11.81 -11.48
CA ALA A 112 11.49 -11.40 -12.88
C ALA A 112 10.12 -11.60 -13.55
N PRO A 113 9.25 -10.58 -13.58
CA PRO A 113 7.93 -10.68 -14.18
C PRO A 113 8.02 -10.90 -15.69
N LYS A 114 7.03 -11.61 -16.22
CA LYS A 114 6.90 -11.86 -17.66
C LYS A 114 5.99 -10.80 -18.26
N GLN A 115 6.32 -10.34 -19.47
CA GLN A 115 5.47 -9.42 -20.22
C GLN A 115 4.03 -9.98 -20.32
N PRO A 116 3.00 -9.13 -20.19
CA PRO A 116 3.06 -7.66 -20.12
C PRO A 116 3.33 -7.07 -18.71
N ASP A 117 3.56 -7.92 -17.71
CA ASP A 117 3.75 -7.47 -16.33
C ASP A 117 5.18 -6.96 -16.11
N LYS A 118 5.33 -5.90 -15.31
CA LYS A 118 6.61 -5.27 -14.98
C LYS A 118 6.58 -4.68 -13.57
N TRP A 119 7.76 -4.45 -13.00
CA TRP A 119 7.89 -3.62 -11.79
C TRP A 119 7.69 -2.15 -12.16
N ASN A 120 6.90 -1.43 -11.37
CA ASN A 120 6.64 -0.01 -11.59
C ASN A 120 7.73 0.86 -10.96
N ASP A 121 8.72 1.25 -11.77
CA ASP A 121 9.79 2.13 -11.33
C ASP A 121 9.34 3.61 -11.18
N ASP A 122 8.15 3.97 -11.68
CA ASP A 122 7.58 5.32 -11.57
C ASP A 122 7.07 5.66 -10.15
N GLY A 123 7.01 4.64 -9.27
CA GLY A 123 6.91 4.82 -7.83
C GLY A 123 5.53 5.17 -7.26
N SER A 124 4.47 5.34 -8.06
CA SER A 124 3.11 5.54 -7.54
C SER A 124 2.05 4.89 -8.43
N VAL A 125 1.03 4.31 -7.82
CA VAL A 125 -0.17 3.78 -8.51
C VAL A 125 -1.44 4.16 -7.77
N THR A 126 -2.50 4.48 -8.52
CA THR A 126 -3.82 4.76 -7.92
C THR A 126 -4.54 3.46 -7.60
N ILE A 127 -4.92 3.28 -6.33
CA ILE A 127 -5.66 2.10 -5.84
C ILE A 127 -7.15 2.31 -5.99
N ALA A 128 -7.64 3.47 -5.55
CA ALA A 128 -9.03 3.82 -5.54
C ALA A 128 -9.20 5.32 -5.75
N GLU A 129 -10.33 5.72 -6.31
CA GLU A 129 -10.67 7.11 -6.55
C GLU A 129 -12.14 7.37 -6.25
N ILE A 130 -12.45 8.60 -5.90
CA ILE A 130 -13.80 9.12 -5.87
C ILE A 130 -13.82 10.39 -6.73
N THR A 131 -14.80 10.50 -7.61
CA THR A 131 -14.87 11.59 -8.59
C THR A 131 -16.20 12.32 -8.42
N GLN A 132 -16.12 13.64 -8.27
CA GLN A 132 -17.28 14.50 -8.15
C GLN A 132 -18.10 14.46 -9.46
N ALA A 133 -19.40 14.26 -9.34
CA ALA A 133 -20.31 14.32 -10.48
C ALA A 133 -20.41 15.75 -11.03
N ALA A 134 -20.90 15.89 -12.27
CA ALA A 134 -21.00 17.18 -12.96
C ALA A 134 -21.92 18.20 -12.26
N ASP A 135 -22.83 17.74 -11.39
CA ASP A 135 -23.68 18.59 -10.54
C ASP A 135 -22.99 19.05 -9.24
N GLY A 136 -21.73 18.70 -9.04
CA GLY A 136 -20.93 19.02 -7.86
C GLY A 136 -21.16 18.08 -6.68
N ILE A 137 -21.93 17.00 -6.84
CA ILE A 137 -22.21 16.04 -5.78
C ILE A 137 -21.15 14.92 -5.80
N TRP A 138 -20.62 14.58 -4.63
CA TRP A 138 -19.76 13.41 -4.47
C TRP A 138 -20.63 12.15 -4.35
N PRO A 139 -20.26 11.03 -5.02
CA PRO A 139 -20.94 9.76 -4.84
C PRO A 139 -20.71 9.19 -3.43
N ASP A 140 -21.49 8.17 -3.05
CA ASP A 140 -21.38 7.55 -1.73
C ASP A 140 -20.22 6.54 -1.61
N GLU A 141 -19.69 6.06 -2.73
CA GLU A 141 -18.66 5.03 -2.77
C GLU A 141 -17.49 5.41 -3.67
N TRP A 142 -16.30 5.05 -3.19
CA TRP A 142 -15.04 5.06 -3.94
C TRP A 142 -15.01 3.89 -4.93
N THR A 143 -14.50 4.18 -6.12
CA THR A 143 -14.24 3.20 -7.16
C THR A 143 -12.82 2.66 -7.01
N VAL A 144 -12.66 1.33 -7.01
CA VAL A 144 -11.33 0.71 -7.04
C VAL A 144 -10.83 0.72 -8.47
N ASN A 145 -9.64 1.26 -8.69
CA ASN A 145 -9.04 1.37 -10.01
C ASN A 145 -8.45 0.01 -10.42
N SER A 146 -9.33 -0.88 -10.89
CA SER A 146 -8.99 -2.25 -11.28
C SER A 146 -9.87 -2.69 -12.44
N GLU A 147 -9.27 -3.31 -13.46
CA GLU A 147 -10.05 -4.03 -14.48
C GLU A 147 -10.72 -5.30 -13.93
N PHE A 148 -10.24 -5.80 -12.78
CA PHE A 148 -10.77 -6.98 -12.12
C PHE A 148 -11.62 -6.60 -10.92
N ASN A 149 -12.85 -7.12 -10.87
CA ASN A 149 -13.62 -7.23 -9.62
C ASN A 149 -12.99 -8.34 -8.75
N SER A 150 -11.87 -8.05 -8.09
CA SER A 150 -11.27 -8.93 -7.08
C SER A 150 -11.78 -8.57 -5.68
N ASN A 151 -11.97 -9.59 -4.86
CA ASN A 151 -12.12 -9.48 -3.41
C ASN A 151 -11.76 -10.85 -2.82
N PRO A 152 -10.64 -10.99 -2.12
CA PRO A 152 -9.72 -9.94 -1.66
C PRO A 152 -8.86 -9.31 -2.78
N TYR A 153 -8.26 -8.16 -2.48
CA TYR A 153 -7.36 -7.41 -3.36
C TYR A 153 -5.91 -7.78 -3.05
N TYR A 154 -5.24 -8.52 -3.95
CA TYR A 154 -3.81 -8.81 -3.79
C TYR A 154 -2.95 -8.00 -4.76
N LEU A 155 -1.81 -7.51 -4.30
CA LEU A 155 -0.80 -6.82 -5.12
C LEU A 155 0.54 -7.54 -5.03
N GLY A 156 1.18 -7.78 -6.16
CA GLY A 156 2.59 -8.15 -6.19
C GLY A 156 3.48 -6.97 -5.83
N ILE A 157 4.50 -7.22 -5.01
CA ILE A 157 5.47 -6.21 -4.59
C ILE A 157 6.89 -6.76 -4.65
N ARG A 158 7.84 -5.83 -4.75
CA ARG A 158 9.26 -6.06 -4.54
C ARG A 158 9.77 -5.02 -3.56
N VAL A 159 10.49 -5.46 -2.53
CA VAL A 159 10.99 -4.64 -1.43
C VAL A 159 12.51 -4.74 -1.42
N LYS A 160 13.20 -3.62 -1.24
CA LYS A 160 14.66 -3.63 -1.10
C LYS A 160 15.03 -4.17 0.27
N GLU A 161 16.06 -4.99 0.34
CA GLU A 161 16.66 -5.42 1.61
C GLU A 161 18.18 -5.42 1.44
N ASN A 162 18.84 -4.40 2.00
CA ASN A 162 20.26 -4.13 1.79
C ASN A 162 20.59 -3.88 0.29
N GLU A 163 21.37 -4.79 -0.33
CA GLU A 163 21.75 -4.74 -1.75
C GLU A 163 20.88 -5.65 -2.63
N ASP A 164 19.98 -6.43 -2.02
CA ASP A 164 19.11 -7.40 -2.69
C ASP A 164 17.65 -6.93 -2.68
N PHE A 165 16.78 -7.71 -3.34
CA PHE A 165 15.34 -7.48 -3.36
C PHE A 165 14.58 -8.72 -2.91
N LEU A 166 13.62 -8.52 -2.01
CA LEU A 166 12.60 -9.50 -1.66
C LEU A 166 11.40 -9.35 -2.60
N VAL A 167 10.78 -10.46 -2.99
CA VAL A 167 9.53 -10.46 -3.75
C VAL A 167 8.39 -10.93 -2.86
N GLY A 168 7.20 -10.38 -3.06
CA GLY A 168 6.09 -10.63 -2.15
C GLY A 168 4.73 -10.29 -2.71
N TRP A 169 3.74 -10.45 -1.85
CA TRP A 169 2.40 -9.94 -2.07
C TRP A 169 1.87 -9.20 -0.84
N ILE A 170 0.95 -8.27 -1.09
CA ILE A 170 0.15 -7.58 -0.07
C ILE A 170 -1.32 -7.89 -0.33
N LYS A 171 -2.07 -8.23 0.72
CA LYS A 171 -3.53 -8.24 0.75
C LYS A 171 -4.02 -6.89 1.25
N LEU A 172 -4.79 -6.18 0.42
CA LEU A 172 -5.41 -4.91 0.76
C LEU A 172 -6.84 -5.10 1.27
N GLU A 173 -7.18 -4.35 2.31
CA GLU A 173 -8.56 -4.04 2.69
C GLU A 173 -8.88 -2.63 2.17
N ILE A 174 -9.93 -2.50 1.36
CA ILE A 174 -10.40 -1.22 0.82
C ILE A 174 -11.84 -0.98 1.28
N ASN A 175 -12.05 0.02 2.12
CA ASN A 175 -13.39 0.44 2.51
C ASN A 175 -13.90 1.49 1.50
N LYS A 176 -14.81 1.07 0.63
CA LYS A 176 -15.35 1.91 -0.44
C LYS A 176 -16.18 3.09 0.08
N THR A 177 -16.75 3.03 1.28
CA THR A 177 -17.57 4.13 1.82
C THR A 177 -16.74 5.31 2.31
N ASN A 178 -15.50 5.09 2.75
CA ASN A 178 -14.63 6.16 3.27
C ASN A 178 -13.24 6.23 2.63
N GLY A 179 -12.99 5.44 1.58
CA GLY A 179 -11.72 5.43 0.86
C GLY A 179 -10.54 4.86 1.64
N LYS A 180 -10.73 4.37 2.87
CA LYS A 180 -9.62 3.88 3.69
C LYS A 180 -9.04 2.60 3.09
N ILE A 181 -7.76 2.64 2.76
CA ILE A 181 -6.96 1.52 2.27
C ILE A 181 -6.03 1.09 3.40
N LYS A 182 -5.90 -0.23 3.61
CA LYS A 182 -4.98 -0.80 4.59
C LYS A 182 -4.31 -2.05 4.07
N PHE A 183 -3.09 -2.29 4.52
CA PHE A 183 -2.45 -3.60 4.37
C PHE A 183 -3.00 -4.51 5.47
N GLU A 184 -3.74 -5.54 5.09
CA GLU A 184 -4.29 -6.54 6.02
C GLU A 184 -3.27 -7.62 6.33
N GLN A 185 -2.58 -8.10 5.29
CA GLN A 185 -1.58 -9.14 5.37
C GLN A 185 -0.55 -8.93 4.25
N TYR A 186 0.68 -9.39 4.46
CA TYR A 186 1.67 -9.46 3.40
C TYR A 186 2.59 -10.66 3.64
N ARG A 187 3.33 -11.04 2.59
CA ARG A 187 4.41 -12.03 2.70
C ARG A 187 5.51 -11.70 1.71
N LEU A 188 6.75 -11.77 2.18
CA LEU A 188 7.97 -11.59 1.40
C LEU A 188 8.76 -12.91 1.34
N THR A 189 9.58 -13.06 0.31
CA THR A 189 10.57 -14.13 0.17
C THR A 189 11.79 -13.63 -0.62
N ALA A 190 12.95 -14.23 -0.35
CA ALA A 190 14.16 -14.09 -1.16
C ALA A 190 14.21 -15.08 -2.34
N ASP A 191 13.22 -16.00 -2.43
CA ASP A 191 13.11 -16.93 -3.55
C ASP A 191 12.75 -16.20 -4.85
N GLU A 192 12.95 -16.89 -6.00
CA GLU A 192 12.64 -16.31 -7.31
C GLU A 192 11.15 -16.00 -7.52
N TYR A 193 10.26 -16.62 -6.74
CA TYR A 193 8.82 -16.43 -6.83
C TYR A 193 8.10 -16.72 -5.51
N ILE A 194 6.85 -16.25 -5.43
CA ILE A 194 5.92 -16.55 -4.34
C ILE A 194 4.51 -16.80 -4.89
N VAL A 195 3.77 -17.71 -4.26
CA VAL A 195 2.37 -18.01 -4.60
C VAL A 195 1.44 -17.37 -3.57
N ILE A 196 0.37 -16.75 -4.04
CA ILE A 196 -0.69 -16.19 -3.19
C ILE A 196 -1.53 -17.35 -2.62
N PRO A 197 -1.78 -17.39 -1.29
CA PRO A 197 -2.55 -18.46 -0.67
C PRO A 197 -4.00 -18.52 -1.20
N GLU A 198 -4.65 -19.69 -1.06
CA GLU A 198 -6.09 -19.86 -1.29
C GLU A 198 -6.95 -18.99 -0.35
#